data_AF-A0A5N6VRT1-F1
#
_entry.id   AF-A0A5N6VRT1-F1
#
_cell.length_a   1.000
_cell.length_b   1.000
_cell.length_c   1.000
_cell.angle_alpha   90.00
_cell.angle_beta   90.00
_cell.angle_gamma   90.00
#
_symmetry.space_group_name_H-M   'P 1'
#
loop_
_entity.id
_entity.type
_entity.pdbx_description
1 polymer ?
#
loop_
_entity_poly.entity_id
_entity_poly.type
_entity_poly.pdbx_seq_one_letter_code
_entity_poly.pdbx_strand_id
1 'polypeptide(L)'
;MGSYVAGMWVDWLLSSLLWWSDATSSKVAKSDESHKRPNPSSAPTWSWLSVEGPISTWGRNFLSDIKLVNIEYTLAGDNIYGPYNTAKLELEGQMIPVMIHAMASQLYIAWSYQCLEKTIFFPDTNPFEINPNKLTQREFYALKYSRSSSVSWHCLILTVSAGGKEFWRVGIAEVGLGWFSNASRKRITIV
;
A
#
# COMPACT_ATOMS: atom_id res chain seq x y z
N MET A 1 -8.89 -23.53 -5.04
CA MET A 1 -8.18 -22.27 -5.36
C MET A 1 -9.25 -21.24 -5.68
N GLY A 2 -9.32 -20.15 -4.93
CA GLY A 2 -10.34 -19.11 -5.08
C GLY A 2 -10.16 -18.22 -6.31
N SER A 3 -10.96 -17.15 -6.38
CA SER A 3 -10.96 -16.20 -7.50
C SER A 3 -9.64 -15.43 -7.62
N TYR A 4 -9.23 -15.11 -8.85
CA TYR A 4 -8.07 -14.27 -9.14
C TYR A 4 -8.52 -12.88 -9.56
N VAL A 5 -7.97 -11.85 -8.93
CA VAL A 5 -8.28 -10.45 -9.23
C VAL A 5 -6.98 -9.64 -9.22
N ALA A 6 -6.67 -9.02 -10.35
CA ALA A 6 -5.59 -8.06 -10.53
C ALA A 6 -4.29 -8.50 -9.86
N GLY A 7 -3.73 -9.65 -10.22
CA GLY A 7 -2.45 -10.10 -9.66
C GLY A 7 -2.54 -10.87 -8.34
N MET A 8 -3.72 -10.98 -7.74
CA MET A 8 -3.89 -11.47 -6.38
C MET A 8 -4.99 -12.52 -6.29
N TRP A 9 -4.78 -13.53 -5.45
CA TRP A 9 -5.79 -14.53 -5.12
C TRP A 9 -6.69 -13.98 -4.01
N VAL A 10 -8.01 -14.01 -4.19
CA VAL A 10 -8.98 -13.43 -3.24
C VAL A 10 -8.82 -14.02 -1.84
N ASP A 11 -8.62 -15.34 -1.73
CA ASP A 11 -8.44 -16.02 -0.43
C ASP A 11 -7.20 -15.52 0.34
N TRP A 12 -6.23 -14.92 -0.37
CA TRP A 12 -4.95 -14.44 0.15
C TRP A 12 -4.83 -12.93 0.08
N LEU A 13 -5.86 -12.24 -0.42
CA LEU A 13 -5.78 -10.83 -0.82
C LEU A 13 -5.32 -9.97 0.35
N LEU A 14 -6.01 -10.09 1.49
CA LEU A 14 -5.65 -9.37 2.71
C LEU A 14 -4.19 -9.65 3.08
N SER A 15 -3.84 -10.91 3.32
CA SER A 15 -2.47 -11.29 3.71
C SER A 15 -1.37 -10.82 2.76
N SER A 16 -1.72 -10.47 1.52
CA SER A 16 -0.80 -10.09 0.46
C SER A 16 -0.71 -8.57 0.24
N LEU A 17 -1.39 -7.73 1.03
CA LEU A 17 -1.35 -6.25 0.93
C LEU A 17 -0.15 -5.61 1.65
N LEU A 18 0.53 -6.34 2.53
CA LEU A 18 1.70 -5.87 3.28
C LEU A 18 3.00 -6.09 2.49
N TRP A 19 3.06 -5.48 1.31
CA TRP A 19 4.24 -5.47 0.45
C TRP A 19 4.79 -4.07 0.25
N TRP A 20 6.00 -3.96 -0.28
CA TRP A 20 6.62 -2.71 -0.74
C TRP A 20 7.60 -3.01 -1.87
N SER A 21 8.00 -2.00 -2.64
CA SER A 21 9.03 -2.16 -3.66
C SER A 21 10.42 -2.26 -3.03
N ASP A 22 11.16 -3.31 -3.40
CA ASP A 22 12.54 -3.53 -2.97
C ASP A 22 13.56 -3.07 -4.04
N ALA A 23 13.18 -2.06 -4.84
CA ALA A 23 13.99 -1.56 -5.97
C ALA A 23 15.40 -1.07 -5.58
N THR A 24 15.63 -0.75 -4.30
CA THR A 24 16.93 -0.27 -3.79
C THR A 24 17.80 -1.39 -3.20
N SER A 25 17.30 -2.62 -3.11
CA SER A 25 18.05 -3.75 -2.58
C SER A 25 19.19 -4.15 -3.52
N SER A 26 20.39 -4.21 -2.96
CA SER A 26 21.61 -4.66 -3.65
C SER A 26 21.57 -6.13 -4.08
N LYS A 27 20.54 -6.89 -3.66
CA LYS A 27 20.35 -8.31 -3.99
C LYS A 27 19.72 -8.53 -5.37
N VAL A 28 19.26 -7.47 -6.02
CA VAL A 28 18.57 -7.52 -7.30
C VAL A 28 19.59 -7.26 -8.40
N ALA A 29 19.76 -8.22 -9.31
CA ALA A 29 20.60 -8.02 -10.49
C ALA A 29 20.02 -6.85 -11.30
N LYS A 30 20.74 -5.72 -11.35
CA LYS A 30 20.34 -4.48 -12.05
C LYS A 30 20.14 -4.67 -13.56
N SER A 31 20.42 -5.85 -14.09
CA SER A 31 20.44 -6.19 -15.52
C SER A 31 19.19 -6.91 -16.02
N ASP A 32 18.29 -7.38 -15.17
CA ASP A 32 17.18 -8.21 -15.63
C ASP A 32 15.97 -7.38 -16.08
N GLU A 33 15.83 -7.25 -17.40
CA GLU A 33 14.66 -6.73 -18.13
C GLU A 33 13.34 -7.42 -17.74
N SER A 34 13.40 -8.59 -17.09
CA SER A 34 12.23 -9.39 -16.67
C SER A 34 11.29 -8.67 -15.68
N HIS A 35 11.75 -7.58 -15.07
CA HIS A 35 10.98 -6.81 -14.09
C HIS A 35 10.33 -5.54 -14.63
N LYS A 36 10.62 -5.16 -15.88
CA LYS A 36 10.01 -4.02 -16.55
C LYS A 36 8.66 -4.44 -17.13
N ARG A 37 7.62 -3.66 -16.90
CA ARG A 37 6.28 -3.92 -17.45
C ARG A 37 6.04 -2.94 -18.59
N PRO A 38 5.47 -3.38 -19.73
CA PRO A 38 5.14 -2.48 -20.83
C PRO A 38 4.15 -1.36 -20.42
N ASN A 39 3.32 -1.61 -19.40
CA ASN A 39 2.37 -0.62 -18.89
C ASN A 39 1.92 -0.89 -17.43
N PRO A 40 2.71 -0.49 -16.42
CA PRO A 40 2.35 -0.67 -15.00
C PRO A 40 1.10 0.11 -14.58
N SER A 41 0.69 1.14 -15.35
CA SER A 41 -0.47 2.00 -15.02
C SER A 41 -1.85 1.33 -15.16
N SER A 42 -1.90 0.10 -15.69
CA SER A 42 -3.15 -0.62 -15.95
C SER A 42 -3.67 -1.48 -14.79
N ALA A 43 -2.89 -1.59 -13.71
CA ALA A 43 -3.24 -2.34 -12.52
C ALA A 43 -3.64 -1.41 -11.36
N PRO A 44 -4.57 -1.83 -10.50
CA PRO A 44 -4.96 -1.04 -9.34
C PRO A 44 -3.81 -0.91 -8.34
N THR A 45 -3.74 0.20 -7.58
CA THR A 45 -2.53 0.52 -6.79
C THR A 45 -2.20 -0.50 -5.71
N TRP A 46 -3.21 -1.25 -5.23
CA TRP A 46 -3.06 -2.31 -4.25
C TRP A 46 -2.51 -3.64 -4.82
N SER A 47 -2.44 -3.80 -6.14
CA SER A 47 -1.95 -4.99 -6.84
C SER A 47 -0.43 -5.03 -6.93
N TRP A 48 0.18 -6.21 -6.84
CA TRP A 48 1.59 -6.40 -7.17
C TRP A 48 1.94 -6.08 -8.64
N LEU A 49 0.92 -6.02 -9.51
CA LEU A 49 1.08 -5.66 -10.91
C LEU A 49 1.23 -4.14 -11.11
N SER A 50 0.93 -3.31 -10.10
CA SER A 50 1.03 -1.85 -10.19
C SER A 50 2.46 -1.33 -10.12
N VAL A 51 3.41 -2.20 -9.76
CA VAL A 51 4.82 -1.84 -9.59
C VAL A 51 5.74 -2.67 -10.46
N GLU A 52 6.88 -2.07 -10.77
CA GLU A 52 8.01 -2.72 -11.44
C GLU A 52 9.07 -3.11 -10.42
N GLY A 53 9.85 -4.13 -10.76
CA GLY A 53 10.89 -4.62 -9.86
C GLY A 53 10.40 -5.66 -8.86
N PRO A 54 11.32 -6.13 -8.00
CA PRO A 54 10.99 -7.04 -6.93
C PRO A 54 10.21 -6.33 -5.83
N ILE A 55 9.32 -7.10 -5.21
CA ILE A 55 8.63 -6.68 -4.00
C ILE A 55 9.17 -7.45 -2.81
N SER A 56 9.18 -6.79 -1.67
CA SER A 56 9.32 -7.44 -0.36
C SER A 56 7.98 -7.44 0.36
N THR A 57 7.78 -8.37 1.28
CA THR A 57 6.56 -8.47 2.08
C THR A 57 6.87 -8.93 3.50
N TRP A 58 6.08 -8.45 4.47
CA TRP A 58 6.20 -8.92 5.86
C TRP A 58 5.67 -10.35 6.07
N GLY A 59 5.10 -10.98 5.04
CA GLY A 59 4.64 -12.38 5.09
C GLY A 59 3.10 -12.51 5.12
N ARG A 60 2.61 -13.74 5.20
CA ARG A 60 1.19 -14.07 4.93
C ARG A 60 0.37 -14.51 6.15
N ASN A 61 0.99 -14.61 7.33
CA ASN A 61 0.38 -15.20 8.52
C ASN A 61 0.08 -14.14 9.59
N PHE A 62 -0.84 -13.23 9.28
CA PHE A 62 -1.26 -12.18 10.21
C PHE A 62 -2.76 -12.22 10.43
N LEU A 63 -3.19 -12.04 11.67
CA LEU A 63 -4.57 -11.70 11.98
C LEU A 63 -4.79 -10.25 11.56
N SER A 64 -5.58 -10.08 10.49
CA SER A 64 -5.94 -8.77 9.97
C SER A 64 -6.95 -8.09 10.90
N ASP A 65 -6.71 -6.82 11.23
CA ASP A 65 -7.65 -5.93 11.93
C ASP A 65 -8.53 -5.14 10.93
N ILE A 66 -8.30 -5.32 9.62
CA ILE A 66 -9.17 -4.80 8.57
C ILE A 66 -10.15 -5.85 8.09
N LYS A 67 -11.32 -5.38 7.69
CA LYS A 67 -12.36 -6.22 7.07
C LYS A 67 -12.41 -5.94 5.57
N LEU A 68 -12.34 -7.00 4.77
CA LEU A 68 -12.70 -6.96 3.36
C LEU A 68 -14.23 -6.85 3.24
N VAL A 69 -14.72 -5.75 2.68
CA VAL A 69 -16.15 -5.51 2.51
C VAL A 69 -16.62 -5.96 1.14
N ASN A 70 -15.90 -5.55 0.09
CA ASN A 70 -16.26 -5.84 -1.29
C ASN A 70 -15.04 -5.82 -2.22
N ILE A 71 -15.14 -6.52 -3.34
CA ILE A 71 -14.21 -6.43 -4.48
C ILE A 71 -15.06 -6.18 -5.72
N GLU A 72 -14.88 -5.02 -6.35
CA GLU A 72 -15.55 -4.66 -7.60
C GLU A 72 -14.51 -4.63 -8.72
N TYR A 73 -14.73 -5.37 -9.80
CA TYR A 73 -13.81 -5.32 -10.94
C TYR A 73 -14.52 -5.62 -12.26
N THR A 74 -13.96 -5.09 -13.35
CA THR A 74 -14.36 -5.41 -14.72
C THR A 74 -13.12 -5.70 -15.55
N LEU A 75 -13.12 -6.85 -16.23
CA LEU A 75 -12.05 -7.23 -17.15
C LEU A 75 -12.16 -6.40 -18.44
N ALA A 76 -11.02 -6.08 -19.05
CA ALA A 76 -10.99 -5.43 -20.36
C ALA A 76 -11.27 -6.42 -21.52
N GLY A 77 -11.30 -7.72 -21.25
CA GLY A 77 -11.62 -8.78 -22.21
C GLY A 77 -11.82 -10.13 -21.51
N ASP A 78 -11.85 -11.21 -22.28
CA ASP A 78 -12.20 -12.55 -21.77
C ASP A 78 -11.09 -13.23 -20.95
N ASN A 79 -9.86 -12.71 -21.05
CA ASN A 79 -8.74 -13.24 -20.27
C ASN A 79 -8.85 -12.81 -18.80
N ILE A 80 -9.18 -13.75 -17.91
CA ILE A 80 -9.28 -13.52 -16.46
C ILE A 80 -7.97 -13.10 -15.79
N TYR A 81 -6.83 -13.29 -16.46
CA TYR A 81 -5.51 -12.83 -16.04
C TYR A 81 -5.05 -11.57 -16.80
N GLY A 82 -5.91 -11.06 -17.68
CA GLY A 82 -5.66 -9.92 -18.53
C GLY A 82 -5.87 -8.58 -17.83
N PRO A 83 -5.82 -7.48 -18.60
CA PRO A 83 -6.01 -6.13 -18.08
C PRO A 83 -7.44 -5.89 -17.57
N TYR A 84 -7.58 -4.90 -16.69
CA TYR A 84 -8.85 -4.50 -16.07
C TYR A 84 -9.24 -3.11 -16.57
N ASN A 85 -10.55 -2.89 -16.75
CA ASN A 85 -11.10 -1.56 -16.94
C ASN A 85 -11.30 -0.86 -15.59
N THR A 86 -11.74 -1.64 -14.59
CA THR A 86 -11.88 -1.18 -13.21
C THR A 86 -11.50 -2.30 -12.26
N ALA A 87 -10.87 -1.95 -11.13
CA ALA A 87 -10.62 -2.86 -10.02
C ALA A 87 -10.55 -2.05 -8.73
N LYS A 88 -11.49 -2.30 -7.81
CA LYS A 88 -11.67 -1.57 -6.56
C LYS A 88 -11.77 -2.53 -5.39
N LEU A 89 -11.15 -2.13 -4.29
CA LEU A 89 -11.11 -2.88 -3.06
C LEU A 89 -11.75 -2.07 -1.94
N GLU A 90 -12.87 -2.53 -1.41
CA GLU A 90 -13.55 -1.86 -0.30
C GLU A 90 -13.12 -2.51 1.03
N LEU A 91 -12.53 -1.70 1.90
CA LEU A 91 -11.98 -2.12 3.18
C LEU A 91 -12.61 -1.32 4.32
N GLU A 92 -12.70 -1.95 5.50
CA GLU A 92 -13.15 -1.29 6.72
C GLU A 92 -12.14 -1.50 7.85
N GLY A 93 -11.61 -0.39 8.39
CA GLY A 93 -10.55 -0.43 9.40
C GLY A 93 -10.34 0.90 10.12
N GLN A 94 -9.52 0.90 11.18
CA GLN A 94 -9.15 2.13 11.88
C GLN A 94 -8.16 2.95 11.04
N MET A 95 -8.45 4.24 10.84
CA MET A 95 -7.64 5.10 9.99
C MET A 95 -7.34 6.43 10.67
N ILE A 96 -6.09 6.90 10.54
CA ILE A 96 -5.64 8.20 11.04
C ILE A 96 -4.92 9.00 9.95
N PRO A 97 -4.96 10.33 9.99
CA PRO A 97 -4.09 11.16 9.17
C PRO A 97 -2.63 11.00 9.62
N VAL A 98 -1.71 11.06 8.67
CA VAL A 98 -0.26 10.96 8.87
C VAL A 98 0.47 11.88 7.91
N MET A 99 1.76 12.07 8.16
CA MET A 99 2.64 12.84 7.30
C MET A 99 3.88 12.06 6.92
N ILE A 100 4.35 12.31 5.70
CA ILE A 100 5.56 11.71 5.17
C ILE A 100 6.66 12.77 5.11
N HIS A 101 7.80 12.45 5.70
CA HIS A 101 8.98 13.30 5.74
C HIS A 101 10.13 12.64 4.98
N ALA A 102 10.76 13.39 4.08
CA ALA A 102 12.03 12.97 3.51
C ALA A 102 13.17 13.39 4.43
N MET A 103 14.02 12.44 4.82
CA MET A 103 15.21 12.70 5.64
C MET A 103 16.39 11.93 5.05
N ALA A 104 17.40 12.67 4.57
CA ALA A 104 18.50 12.13 3.79
C ALA A 104 18.01 11.28 2.61
N SER A 105 18.27 9.97 2.60
CA SER A 105 17.90 9.02 1.54
C SER A 105 16.72 8.11 1.91
N GLN A 106 15.97 8.46 2.95
CA GLN A 106 14.85 7.66 3.45
C GLN A 106 13.60 8.50 3.67
N LEU A 107 12.45 7.84 3.61
CA LEU A 107 11.16 8.43 3.93
C LEU A 107 10.71 7.91 5.29
N TYR A 108 10.11 8.81 6.07
CA TYR A 108 9.59 8.54 7.38
C TYR A 108 8.14 8.94 7.47
N ILE A 109 7.37 8.24 8.30
CA ILE A 109 6.00 8.59 8.63
C ILE A 109 5.90 9.06 10.08
N ALA A 110 5.05 10.07 10.32
CA ALA A 110 4.72 10.61 11.62
C ALA A 110 3.22 10.87 11.71
N TRP A 111 2.63 10.77 12.91
CA TRP A 111 1.26 11.25 13.16
C TRP A 111 1.17 12.75 12.89
N SER A 112 2.03 13.57 13.51
CA SER A 112 1.96 15.04 13.46
C SER A 112 3.34 15.68 13.26
N TYR A 113 3.37 16.97 12.88
CA TYR A 113 4.59 17.72 12.61
C TYR A 113 5.43 17.88 13.89
N GLN A 114 4.74 17.87 15.03
CA GLN A 114 5.31 18.02 16.37
C GLN A 114 5.69 16.66 16.98
N CYS A 115 5.36 15.55 16.31
CA CYS A 115 5.65 14.21 16.80
C CYS A 115 7.15 13.93 16.69
N LEU A 116 7.75 13.55 17.81
CA LEU A 116 9.15 13.09 17.86
C LEU A 116 9.29 11.65 17.36
N GLU A 117 8.23 10.84 17.49
CA GLU A 117 8.22 9.46 17.00
C GLU A 117 8.04 9.45 15.49
N LYS A 118 9.06 8.93 14.80
CA LYS A 118 9.07 8.74 13.35
C LYS A 118 9.44 7.29 13.08
N THR A 119 8.78 6.69 12.11
CA THR A 119 9.07 5.32 11.68
C THR A 119 9.31 5.29 10.18
N ILE A 120 10.00 4.26 9.71
CA ILE A 120 10.38 4.13 8.31
C ILE A 120 9.11 3.91 7.47
N PHE A 121 9.01 4.65 6.38
CA PHE A 121 7.99 4.46 5.35
C PHE A 121 8.57 3.62 4.22
N PHE A 122 7.88 2.52 3.89
CA PHE A 122 8.24 1.60 2.81
C PHE A 122 7.32 1.84 1.61
N PRO A 123 7.77 2.59 0.58
CA PRO A 123 6.91 3.00 -0.53
C PRO A 123 6.66 1.87 -1.53
N ASP A 124 5.52 1.97 -2.24
CA ASP A 124 5.17 1.06 -3.34
C ASP A 124 6.01 1.30 -4.58
N THR A 125 6.38 2.56 -4.85
CA THR A 125 7.31 2.89 -5.93
C THR A 125 8.65 3.37 -5.37
N ASN A 126 9.65 3.46 -6.25
CA ASN A 126 10.95 3.99 -5.86
C ASN A 126 10.75 5.39 -5.23
N PRO A 127 11.33 5.68 -4.04
CA PRO A 127 11.18 6.96 -3.35
C PRO A 127 11.56 8.21 -4.19
N PHE A 128 12.11 8.05 -5.39
CA PHE A 128 12.46 9.14 -6.32
C PHE A 128 11.37 9.49 -7.35
N GLU A 129 10.26 8.76 -7.45
CA GLU A 129 9.14 9.15 -8.33
C GLU A 129 8.21 10.18 -7.69
N ILE A 130 8.10 10.14 -6.35
CA ILE A 130 7.37 11.17 -5.60
C ILE A 130 8.36 12.28 -5.26
N ASN A 131 8.33 13.36 -6.02
CA ASN A 131 9.08 14.57 -5.70
C ASN A 131 8.79 14.97 -4.23
N PRO A 132 9.80 15.05 -3.34
CA PRO A 132 9.59 15.37 -1.93
C PRO A 132 8.80 16.66 -1.70
N ASN A 133 8.91 17.63 -2.61
CA ASN A 133 8.16 18.89 -2.56
C ASN A 133 6.66 18.71 -2.82
N LYS A 134 6.23 17.59 -3.40
CA LYS A 134 4.82 17.22 -3.59
C LYS A 134 4.26 16.45 -2.39
N LEU A 135 5.09 15.95 -1.49
CA LEU A 135 4.63 15.23 -0.29
C LEU A 135 3.87 16.15 0.66
N THR A 136 4.33 17.40 0.83
CA THR A 136 3.67 18.38 1.72
C THR A 136 2.33 18.88 1.19
N GLN A 137 2.05 18.66 -0.10
CA GLN A 137 0.82 19.09 -0.77
C GLN A 137 -0.26 18.01 -0.81
N ARG A 138 0.02 16.82 -0.23
CA ARG A 138 -0.89 15.67 -0.27
C ARG A 138 -1.28 15.25 1.13
N GLU A 139 -2.52 14.78 1.23
CA GLU A 139 -3.00 14.12 2.43
C GLU A 139 -2.62 12.65 2.41
N PHE A 140 -2.12 12.16 3.54
CA PHE A 140 -1.80 10.77 3.76
C PHE A 140 -2.54 10.22 4.96
N TYR A 141 -2.84 8.92 4.88
CA TYR A 141 -3.55 8.20 5.92
C TYR A 141 -2.85 6.87 6.20
N ALA A 142 -2.76 6.51 7.48
CA ALA A 142 -2.38 5.16 7.88
C ALA A 142 -3.66 4.38 8.21
N LEU A 143 -3.87 3.27 7.52
CA LEU A 143 -4.90 2.28 7.83
C LEU A 143 -4.26 1.16 8.65
N LYS A 144 -4.71 1.01 9.89
CA LYS A 144 -4.27 -0.06 10.78
C LYS A 144 -4.58 -1.41 10.17
N TYR A 145 -3.56 -2.25 10.00
CA TYR A 145 -3.68 -3.47 9.23
C TYR A 145 -3.63 -4.74 10.09
N SER A 146 -2.53 -4.93 10.82
CA SER A 146 -2.33 -6.13 11.65
C SER A 146 -1.30 -5.84 12.73
N ARG A 147 -1.25 -6.68 13.76
CA ARG A 147 -0.24 -6.57 14.81
C ARG A 147 1.07 -7.22 14.37
N SER A 148 2.19 -6.54 14.60
CA SER A 148 3.53 -7.12 14.46
C SER A 148 3.91 -7.99 15.66
N SER A 149 4.92 -8.84 15.47
CA SER A 149 5.59 -9.57 16.54
C SER A 149 6.34 -8.65 17.53
N SER A 150 6.77 -7.47 17.08
CA SER A 150 7.56 -6.47 17.82
C SER A 150 6.73 -5.47 18.63
N VAL A 151 5.45 -5.77 18.91
CA VAL A 151 4.56 -4.87 19.70
C VAL A 151 4.29 -3.54 18.98
N SER A 152 3.94 -3.61 17.69
CA SER A 152 3.62 -2.48 16.83
C SER A 152 2.45 -2.83 15.89
N TRP A 153 1.97 -1.86 15.11
CA TRP A 153 0.96 -2.03 14.08
C TRP A 153 1.57 -1.94 12.68
N HIS A 154 1.39 -2.98 11.88
CA HIS A 154 1.53 -2.85 10.42
C HIS A 154 0.40 -2.00 9.88
N CYS A 155 0.71 -1.14 8.92
CA CYS A 155 -0.24 -0.21 8.31
C CYS A 155 -0.12 -0.19 6.80
N LEU A 156 -1.24 0.01 6.11
CA LEU A 156 -1.23 0.49 4.73
C LEU A 156 -1.19 2.01 4.75
N ILE A 157 -0.35 2.59 3.90
CA ILE A 157 -0.27 4.03 3.72
C ILE A 157 -0.99 4.39 2.45
N LEU A 158 -1.91 5.35 2.58
CA LEU A 158 -2.86 5.73 1.56
C LEU A 158 -2.75 7.22 1.27
N THR A 159 -3.05 7.62 0.04
CA THR A 159 -3.30 9.02 -0.32
C THR A 159 -4.63 9.13 -1.05
N VAL A 160 -5.20 10.34 -1.06
CA VAL A 160 -6.50 10.58 -1.69
C VAL A 160 -6.33 10.67 -3.21
N SER A 161 -7.20 9.98 -3.96
CA SER A 161 -7.29 10.11 -5.42
C SER A 161 -7.73 11.54 -5.81
N ALA A 162 -7.51 11.93 -7.07
CA ALA A 162 -7.86 13.27 -7.56
C ALA A 162 -9.35 13.64 -7.37
N GLY A 163 -10.24 12.64 -7.27
CA GLY A 163 -11.68 12.84 -7.06
C GLY A 163 -12.12 12.93 -5.60
N GLY A 164 -11.22 12.77 -4.63
CA GLY A 164 -11.51 12.94 -3.20
C GLY A 164 -12.27 11.78 -2.53
N LYS A 165 -12.75 10.79 -3.28
CA LYS A 165 -13.64 9.72 -2.78
C LYS A 165 -12.95 8.36 -2.62
N GLU A 166 -11.89 8.14 -3.39
CA GLU A 166 -11.14 6.88 -3.43
C GLU A 166 -9.70 7.12 -2.96
N PHE A 167 -9.03 6.05 -2.56
CA PHE A 167 -7.66 6.08 -2.06
C PHE A 167 -6.73 5.32 -2.99
N TRP A 168 -5.50 5.81 -3.11
CA TRP A 168 -4.38 5.08 -3.69
C TRP A 168 -3.50 4.55 -2.57
N ARG A 169 -3.15 3.26 -2.63
CA ARG A 169 -2.11 2.71 -1.79
C ARG A 169 -0.76 3.21 -2.32
N VAL A 170 0.08 3.69 -1.40
CA VAL A 170 1.39 4.26 -1.74
C VAL A 170 2.54 3.59 -0.99
N GLY A 171 2.24 2.67 -0.06
CA GLY A 171 3.24 1.91 0.67
C GLY A 171 2.70 1.34 1.98
N ILE A 172 3.63 0.96 2.85
CA ILE A 172 3.36 0.41 4.18
C ILE A 172 4.29 1.02 5.23
N ALA A 173 3.89 0.91 6.50
CA ALA A 173 4.72 1.29 7.63
C ALA A 173 4.40 0.46 8.88
N GLU A 174 5.34 0.42 9.82
CA GLU A 174 5.18 -0.20 11.13
C GLU A 174 5.19 0.91 12.19
N VAL A 175 4.09 1.08 12.92
CA VAL A 175 3.88 2.22 13.84
C VAL A 175 3.62 1.77 15.27
N GLY A 176 3.88 2.63 16.25
CA GLY A 176 3.65 2.33 17.67
C GLY A 176 2.20 2.01 18.02
N LEU A 177 1.98 1.23 19.10
CA LEU A 177 0.63 0.77 19.48
C LEU A 177 -0.36 1.92 19.77
N GLY A 178 0.15 3.05 20.25
CA GLY A 178 -0.66 4.20 20.65
C GLY A 178 -1.25 5.02 19.50
N TRP A 179 -0.81 4.80 18.26
CA TRP A 179 -1.22 5.62 17.11
C TRP A 179 -2.73 5.55 16.84
N PHE A 180 -3.35 4.39 17.09
CA PHE A 180 -4.76 4.15 16.79
C PHE A 180 -5.69 4.18 18.01
N SER A 181 -5.21 4.62 19.18
CA SER A 181 -5.98 4.57 20.43
C SER A 181 -7.33 5.28 20.35
N ASN A 182 -7.42 6.38 19.59
CA ASN A 182 -8.63 7.17 19.39
C ASN A 182 -9.15 7.13 17.94
N ALA A 183 -8.66 6.18 17.13
CA ALA A 183 -8.99 6.12 15.71
C ALA A 183 -10.37 5.50 15.49
N SER A 184 -11.21 6.19 14.72
CA SER A 184 -12.49 5.63 14.28
C SER A 184 -12.29 4.63 13.14
N ARG A 185 -13.17 3.61 13.10
CA ARG A 185 -13.25 2.72 11.94
C ARG A 185 -13.94 3.46 10.79
N LYS A 186 -13.38 3.36 9.59
CA LYS A 186 -13.91 3.95 8.37
C LYS A 186 -13.96 2.88 7.29
N ARG A 187 -14.97 3.00 6.43
CA ARG A 187 -15.02 2.25 5.17
C ARG A 187 -14.40 3.10 4.08
N ILE A 188 -13.50 2.50 3.31
CA ILE A 188 -12.75 3.16 2.26
C ILE A 188 -12.70 2.28 1.02
N THR A 189 -12.51 2.91 -0.13
CA THR A 189 -12.29 2.24 -1.41
C THR A 189 -10.88 2.53 -1.89
N ILE A 190 -10.08 1.49 -2.10
CA ILE A 190 -8.76 1.58 -2.70
C ILE A 190 -8.87 1.19 -4.18
N VAL A 191 -8.27 2.00 -5.05
CA VAL A 191 -8.21 1.80 -6.50
C VAL A 191 -6.79 1.73 -7.00
#